data_AF-A0A4V5UWM4-F1
#
_entry.id   AF-A0A4V5UWM4-F1
#
_cell.length_a   1.000
_cell.length_b   1.000
_cell.length_c   1.000
_cell.angle_alpha   90.00
_cell.angle_beta   90.00
_cell.angle_gamma   90.00
#
_symmetry.space_group_name_H-M   'P 1'
#
loop_
_entity.id
_entity.type
_entity.pdbx_description
1 polymer ?
#
loop_
_entity_poly.entity_id
_entity_poly.type
_entity_poly.pdbx_seq_one_letter_code
_entity_poly.pdbx_strand_id
1 'polypeptide(L)'
;MFNVPVRPKVVCLCGSLRFGREFASERTRLTLDLAIVLAPEGTEASVLDPLLVRALGELHLRRIDLADEVRIVNPGGYIGEATRREIAYANALGKPVTYFHEPAIGDS
;
A
#
# COMPACT_ATOMS: atom_id res chain seq x y z
N MET A 1 2.63 -25.10 -17.29
CA MET A 1 2.78 -25.31 -15.83
C MET A 1 3.04 -23.96 -15.19
N PHE A 2 2.33 -23.61 -14.12
CA PHE A 2 2.66 -22.40 -13.34
C PHE A 2 3.87 -22.72 -12.45
N ASN A 3 4.91 -21.88 -12.50
CA ASN A 3 6.09 -22.03 -11.66
C ASN A 3 5.86 -21.25 -10.36
N VAL A 4 5.58 -21.95 -9.27
CA VAL A 4 5.41 -21.31 -7.95
C VAL A 4 6.80 -20.86 -7.46
N PRO A 5 6.98 -19.57 -7.11
CA PRO A 5 8.28 -19.09 -6.66
C PRO A 5 8.65 -19.74 -5.31
N VAL A 6 9.92 -20.09 -5.15
CA VAL A 6 10.47 -20.64 -3.89
C VAL A 6 10.23 -19.68 -2.71
N ARG A 7 10.24 -18.37 -3.01
CA ARG A 7 9.83 -17.30 -2.10
C ARG A 7 8.96 -16.30 -2.88
N PRO A 8 7.65 -16.24 -2.62
CA PRO A 8 6.79 -15.18 -3.14
C PRO A 8 7.31 -13.79 -2.74
N LYS A 9 7.19 -12.82 -3.64
CA LYS A 9 7.44 -11.42 -3.32
C LYS A 9 6.36 -10.91 -2.36
N VAL A 10 6.75 -10.19 -1.31
CA VAL A 10 5.80 -9.55 -0.39
C VAL A 10 5.59 -8.11 -0.81
N VAL A 11 4.35 -7.71 -1.11
CA VAL A 11 4.00 -6.38 -1.60
C VAL A 11 3.06 -5.71 -0.61
N CYS A 12 3.43 -4.52 -0.13
CA CYS A 12 2.55 -3.69 0.69
C CYS A 12 1.80 -2.69 -0.19
N LEU A 13 0.48 -2.80 -0.26
CA LEU A 13 -0.38 -1.79 -0.87
C LEU A 13 -0.54 -0.61 0.09
N CYS A 14 -0.19 0.59 -0.37
CA CYS A 14 -0.37 1.84 0.36
C CYS A 14 -1.29 2.78 -0.44
N GLY A 15 -2.06 3.62 0.22
CA GLY A 15 -3.01 4.50 -0.49
C GLY A 15 -4.24 4.85 0.34
N SER A 16 -5.11 5.69 -0.25
CA SER A 16 -6.34 6.10 0.41
C SER A 16 -7.40 5.01 0.33
N LEU A 17 -7.89 4.55 1.49
CA LEU A 17 -8.95 3.53 1.61
C LEU A 17 -10.28 3.91 0.91
N ARG A 18 -10.48 5.18 0.57
CA ARG A 18 -11.59 5.62 -0.31
C ARG A 18 -11.58 4.92 -1.69
N PHE A 19 -10.42 4.44 -2.13
CA PHE A 19 -10.22 3.72 -3.40
C PHE A 19 -10.33 2.20 -3.22
N GLY A 20 -11.31 1.76 -2.44
CA GLY A 20 -11.45 0.34 -2.06
C GLY A 20 -11.56 -0.60 -3.27
N ARG A 21 -12.15 -0.14 -4.37
CA ARG A 21 -12.27 -0.92 -5.62
C ARG A 21 -10.90 -1.15 -6.27
N GLU A 22 -10.08 -0.12 -6.31
CA GLU A 22 -8.74 -0.17 -6.89
C GLU A 22 -7.78 -0.98 -6.01
N PHE A 23 -7.90 -0.88 -4.68
CA PHE A 23 -7.23 -1.79 -3.76
C PHE A 23 -7.59 -3.26 -4.03
N ALA A 24 -8.89 -3.57 -4.18
CA ALA A 24 -9.34 -4.92 -4.47
C ALA A 24 -8.84 -5.43 -5.82
N SER A 25 -8.87 -4.59 -6.85
CA SER A 25 -8.35 -4.91 -8.19
C SER A 25 -6.84 -5.20 -8.15
N GLU A 26 -6.06 -4.34 -7.51
CA GLU A 26 -4.60 -4.48 -7.47
C GLU A 26 -4.16 -5.66 -6.59
N ARG A 27 -4.85 -5.90 -5.47
CA ARG A 27 -4.68 -7.11 -4.66
C ARG A 27 -4.93 -8.38 -5.47
N THR A 28 -5.97 -8.38 -6.30
CA THR A 28 -6.30 -9.53 -7.16
C THR A 28 -5.21 -9.76 -8.19
N ARG A 29 -4.76 -8.69 -8.88
CA ARG A 29 -3.66 -8.77 -9.86
C ARG A 29 -2.38 -9.32 -9.24
N LEU A 30 -1.94 -8.76 -8.11
CA LEU A 30 -0.73 -9.20 -7.41
C LEU A 30 -0.81 -10.65 -6.92
N THR A 31 -1.98 -11.08 -6.44
CA THR A 31 -2.22 -12.47 -6.05
C THR A 31 -2.08 -13.41 -7.26
N LEU A 32 -2.61 -13.02 -8.43
CA LEU A 32 -2.47 -13.79 -9.67
C LEU A 32 -1.01 -13.81 -10.17
N ASP A 33 -0.23 -12.79 -9.85
CA ASP A 33 1.22 -12.73 -10.05
C ASP A 33 2.03 -13.51 -8.98
N LEU A 34 1.34 -14.27 -8.11
CA LEU A 34 1.91 -15.09 -7.03
C LEU A 34 2.67 -14.28 -5.96
N ALA A 35 2.24 -13.03 -5.70
CA ALA A 35 2.74 -12.21 -4.60
C ALA A 35 1.91 -12.38 -3.31
N ILE A 36 2.56 -12.23 -2.17
CA ILE A 36 1.88 -12.07 -0.87
C ILE A 36 1.54 -10.59 -0.71
N VAL A 37 0.26 -10.28 -0.52
CA VAL A 37 -0.22 -8.89 -0.44
C VAL A 37 -0.53 -8.50 1.00
N LEU A 38 0.15 -7.45 1.48
CA LEU A 38 -0.18 -6.76 2.73
C LEU A 38 -0.90 -5.46 2.38
N ALA A 39 -1.97 -5.12 3.09
CA ALA A 39 -2.77 -3.93 2.81
C ALA A 39 -3.44 -3.40 4.08
N PRO A 40 -3.84 -2.12 4.14
CA PRO A 40 -4.78 -1.67 5.13
C PRO A 40 -6.16 -2.29 4.83
N GLU A 41 -6.91 -2.58 5.87
CA GLU A 41 -8.29 -3.07 5.73
C GLU A 41 -9.25 -1.89 5.77
N GLY A 42 -10.24 -1.90 4.87
CA GLY A 42 -11.35 -0.97 4.93
C GLY A 42 -12.26 -1.35 6.09
N THR A 43 -12.48 -0.44 7.04
CA THR A 43 -13.46 -0.63 8.12
C THR A 43 -14.67 0.25 7.86
N GLU A 44 -15.88 -0.29 7.96
CA GLU A 44 -17.13 0.49 7.79
C GLU A 44 -17.43 1.44 8.97
N ALA A 45 -16.59 1.46 9.99
CA ALA A 45 -16.82 2.24 11.20
C ALA A 45 -16.59 3.74 10.97
N SER A 46 -17.69 4.47 10.77
CA SER A 46 -17.79 5.92 10.53
C SER A 46 -17.23 6.82 11.65
N VAL A 47 -16.68 6.28 12.73
CA VAL A 47 -16.03 7.05 13.80
C VAL A 47 -14.88 6.22 14.40
N LEU A 48 -13.76 6.10 13.67
CA LEU A 48 -12.54 5.55 14.28
C LEU A 48 -11.97 6.59 15.25
N ASP A 49 -11.86 6.20 16.53
CA ASP A 49 -11.10 6.92 17.56
C ASP A 49 -9.74 7.38 16.98
N PRO A 50 -9.36 8.68 17.12
CA PRO A 50 -8.07 9.17 16.68
C PRO A 50 -6.87 8.33 17.14
N LEU A 51 -6.94 7.73 18.34
CA LEU A 51 -5.92 6.83 18.84
C LEU A 51 -5.83 5.54 18.01
N LEU A 52 -6.98 4.98 17.63
CA LEU A 52 -7.05 3.81 16.77
C LEU A 52 -6.55 4.13 15.35
N VAL A 53 -6.90 5.29 14.79
CA VAL A 53 -6.37 5.74 13.48
C VAL A 53 -4.85 5.82 13.51
N ARG A 54 -4.28 6.36 14.59
CA ARG A 54 -2.83 6.42 14.79
C ARG A 54 -2.21 5.02 14.89
N ALA A 55 -2.81 4.13 15.69
CA ALA A 55 -2.35 2.75 15.85
C ALA A 55 -2.42 1.95 14.53
N LEU A 56 -3.45 2.17 13.71
CA LEU A 56 -3.59 1.57 12.38
C LEU A 56 -2.53 2.10 11.41
N GLY A 57 -2.20 3.40 11.49
CA GLY A 57 -1.08 3.98 10.76
C GLY A 57 0.26 3.32 11.12
N GLU A 58 0.55 3.18 12.41
CA GLU A 58 1.76 2.47 12.88
C GLU A 58 1.78 1.00 12.45
N LEU A 59 0.65 0.30 12.57
CA LEU A 59 0.53 -1.08 12.07
C LEU A 59 0.82 -1.16 10.56
N HIS A 60 0.42 -0.15 9.79
CA HIS A 60 0.70 -0.11 8.37
C HIS A 60 2.20 0.08 8.07
N LEU A 61 2.92 0.87 8.86
CA LEU A 61 4.40 0.94 8.78
C LEU A 61 5.05 -0.41 9.08
N ARG A 62 4.52 -1.20 10.03
CA ARG A 62 5.00 -2.57 10.28
C ARG A 62 4.73 -3.52 9.12
N ARG A 63 3.66 -3.32 8.35
CA ARG A 63 3.46 -4.06 7.09
C ARG A 63 4.54 -3.70 6.07
N ILE A 64 4.94 -2.43 6.00
CA ILE A 64 6.05 -1.99 5.15
C ILE A 64 7.34 -2.68 5.59
N ASP A 65 7.63 -2.81 6.89
CA ASP A 65 8.82 -3.53 7.39
C ASP A 65 8.92 -4.95 6.82
N LEU A 66 7.80 -5.66 6.71
CA LEU A 66 7.72 -7.04 6.23
C LEU A 66 7.73 -7.18 4.70
N ALA A 67 7.51 -6.10 3.95
CA ALA A 67 7.37 -6.15 2.50
C ALA A 67 8.71 -6.06 1.75
N ASP A 68 8.80 -6.72 0.60
CA ASP A 68 9.91 -6.54 -0.34
C ASP A 68 9.75 -5.25 -1.16
N GLU A 69 8.50 -4.81 -1.40
CA GLU A 69 8.21 -3.55 -2.09
C GLU A 69 6.93 -2.89 -1.58
N VAL A 70 6.78 -1.60 -1.91
CA VAL A 70 5.58 -0.82 -1.69
C VAL A 70 4.92 -0.46 -3.02
N ARG A 71 3.62 -0.68 -3.12
CA ARG A 71 2.79 -0.38 -4.29
C ARG A 71 1.73 0.64 -3.91
N ILE A 72 1.81 1.83 -4.50
CA ILE A 72 0.90 2.94 -4.21
C ILE A 72 -0.36 2.84 -5.08
N VAL A 73 -1.52 2.69 -4.44
CA VAL A 73 -2.84 2.78 -5.06
C VAL A 73 -3.28 4.25 -5.09
N ASN A 74 -2.94 4.93 -6.18
CA ASN A 74 -3.19 6.36 -6.42
C ASN A 74 -3.98 6.64 -7.73
N PRO A 75 -5.27 6.26 -7.83
CA PRO A 75 -6.10 6.65 -8.96
C PRO A 75 -6.07 8.17 -9.18
N GLY A 76 -5.93 8.58 -10.45
CA GLY A 76 -5.72 9.98 -10.83
C GLY A 76 -4.45 10.66 -10.28
N GLY A 77 -3.46 9.90 -9.78
CA GLY A 77 -2.22 10.46 -9.23
C GLY A 77 -2.35 11.02 -7.80
N TYR A 78 -3.49 10.86 -7.14
CA TYR A 78 -3.72 11.39 -5.79
C TYR A 78 -2.85 10.68 -4.73
N ILE A 79 -2.13 11.47 -3.93
CA ILE A 79 -1.37 10.99 -2.76
C ILE A 79 -1.70 11.88 -1.56
N GLY A 80 -2.35 11.28 -0.56
CA GLY A 80 -2.69 11.96 0.70
C GLY A 80 -1.57 11.88 1.74
N GLU A 81 -1.67 12.68 2.81
CA GLU A 81 -0.64 12.81 3.85
C GLU A 81 -0.19 11.47 4.48
N ALA A 82 -1.13 10.58 4.81
CA ALA A 82 -0.77 9.27 5.35
C ALA A 82 0.10 8.46 4.37
N THR A 83 -0.30 8.44 3.10
CA THR A 83 0.46 7.76 2.04
C THR A 83 1.81 8.43 1.76
N ARG A 84 1.93 9.76 1.87
CA ARG A 84 3.24 10.44 1.78
C ARG A 84 4.19 9.98 2.89
N ARG A 85 3.69 9.83 4.12
CA ARG A 85 4.49 9.29 5.23
C ARG A 85 4.91 7.85 5.00
N GLU A 86 4.01 7.02 4.46
CA GLU A 86 4.30 5.63 4.10
C GLU A 86 5.38 5.53 3.01
N ILE A 87 5.29 6.36 1.96
CA ILE A 87 6.31 6.47 0.91
C ILE A 87 7.66 6.90 1.49
N ALA A 88 7.68 7.95 2.31
CA ALA A 88 8.90 8.43 2.94
C ALA A 88 9.55 7.35 3.83
N TYR A 89 8.74 6.61 4.59
CA TYR A 89 9.20 5.49 5.41
C TYR A 89 9.79 4.36 4.57
N ALA A 90 9.11 3.95 3.50
CA ALA A 90 9.61 2.92 2.58
C ALA A 90 10.94 3.33 1.93
N ASN A 91 11.05 4.58 1.48
CA ASN A 91 12.27 5.13 0.89
C ASN A 91 13.42 5.16 1.91
N ALA A 92 13.16 5.53 3.17
CA ALA A 92 14.17 5.52 4.23
C ALA A 92 14.71 4.10 4.53
N LEU A 93 13.89 3.06 4.29
CA LEU A 93 14.30 1.66 4.39
C LEU A 93 14.94 1.12 3.10
N GLY A 94 15.05 1.93 2.04
CA GLY A 94 15.55 1.50 0.74
C GLY A 94 14.63 0.51 0.00
N LYS A 95 13.34 0.47 0.36
CA LYS A 95 12.36 -0.41 -0.29
C LYS A 95 11.87 0.22 -1.59
N PRO A 96 11.81 -0.52 -2.71
CA PRO A 96 11.25 -0.02 -3.96
C PRO A 96 9.80 0.46 -3.79
N VAL A 97 9.48 1.62 -4.36
CA VAL A 97 8.13 2.19 -4.39
C VAL A 97 7.66 2.27 -5.85
N THR A 98 6.51 1.70 -6.16
CA THR A 98 5.89 1.75 -7.50
C THR A 98 4.47 2.31 -7.41
N TYR A 99 3.93 2.85 -8.51
CA TYR A 99 2.67 3.60 -8.49
C TYR A 99 1.61 3.07 -9.48
N PHE A 100 0.35 3.05 -9.05
CA PHE A 100 -0.79 2.65 -9.90
C PHE A 100 -0.91 3.58 -11.11
N HIS A 101 -0.82 4.89 -10.88
CA HIS A 101 -0.59 5.88 -11.91
C HIS A 101 0.64 6.70 -11.55
N GLU A 102 1.32 7.25 -12.55
CA GLU A 102 2.38 8.22 -12.29
C GLU A 102 1.86 9.32 -11.35
N PRO A 103 2.62 9.67 -10.30
CA PRO A 103 2.28 10.82 -9.46
C PRO A 103 2.12 12.06 -10.34
N ALA A 104 1.15 12.91 -10.03
CA ALA A 104 1.10 14.22 -10.66
C ALA A 104 2.44 14.94 -10.42
N ILE A 105 3.03 15.50 -11.48
CA ILE A 105 4.24 16.32 -11.37
C ILE A 105 3.83 17.66 -10.72
N GLY A 106 4.31 17.93 -9.49
CA GLY A 106 4.12 19.19 -8.75
C GLY A 106 3.45 18.98 -7.38
N ASP A 107 3.93 19.52 -6.26
CA ASP A 107 4.66 20.77 -6.10
C ASP A 107 5.99 20.57 -5.34
N SER A 108 7.03 21.23 -5.85
CA SER A 108 8.30 21.48 -5.16
C SER A 108 8.10 22.45 -4.01
#